data_AF-A0A8T5Q4K1-F1
#
_entry.id   AF-A0A8T5Q4K1-F1
#
_cell.length_a   1.000
_cell.length_b   1.000
_cell.length_c   1.000
_cell.angle_alpha   90.00
_cell.angle_beta   90.00
_cell.angle_gamma   90.00
#
_symmetry.space_group_name_H-M   'P 1'
#
loop_
_entity.id
_entity.type
_entity.pdbx_description
1 polymer ?
#
loop_
_entity_poly.entity_id
_entity_poly.type
_entity_poly.pdbx_seq_one_letter_code
_entity_poly.pdbx_strand_id
1 'polypeptide(L)' 'MKRHVEIKWSEVARQALWKQARKIELMDKILSNSKLTEKDTLEIGAKINIGVAKKHGLVK' A
#
# COMPACT_ATOMS: atom_id res chain seq x y z
N MET A 1 15.70 17.19 -17.24
CA MET A 1 14.81 18.29 -17.70
C MET A 1 15.47 19.18 -18.75
N LYS A 2 16.60 19.86 -18.49
CA LYS A 2 17.23 20.80 -19.45
C LYS A 2 17.73 20.19 -20.78
N ARG A 3 17.99 18.87 -20.85
CA ARG A 3 18.35 18.15 -22.09
C ARG A 3 17.14 17.62 -22.88
N HIS A 4 15.95 17.65 -22.29
CA HIS A 4 14.69 17.22 -22.90
C HIS A 4 13.64 18.29 -22.63
N VAL A 5 13.85 19.46 -23.20
CA VAL A 5 12.99 20.66 -23.01
C VAL A 5 11.64 20.47 -23.71
N GLU A 6 11.58 19.60 -24.70
CA GLU A 6 10.37 19.23 -25.44
C GLU A 6 9.31 18.57 -24.55
N ILE A 7 9.73 17.95 -23.44
CA ILE A 7 8.83 17.34 -22.48
C ILE A 7 8.33 18.41 -21.51
N LYS A 8 7.00 18.55 -21.42
CA LYS A 8 6.33 19.42 -20.42
C LYS A 8 6.43 18.79 -19.03
N TRP A 9 7.59 18.91 -18.39
CA TRP A 9 7.87 18.33 -17.08
C TRP A 9 6.92 18.77 -15.97
N SER A 10 6.38 19.99 -16.05
CA SER A 10 5.35 20.49 -15.12
C SER A 10 4.05 19.68 -15.21
N GLU A 11 3.66 19.26 -16.40
CA GLU A 11 2.46 18.46 -16.63
C GLU A 11 2.66 17.01 -16.18
N VAL A 12 3.84 16.44 -16.46
CA VAL A 12 4.22 15.10 -15.96
C VAL A 12 4.21 15.08 -14.43
N ALA A 13 4.80 16.09 -13.79
CA ALA A 13 4.79 16.21 -12.33
C ALA A 13 3.36 16.37 -11.79
N ARG A 14 2.53 17.22 -12.42
CA ARG A 14 1.12 17.41 -12.03
C ARG A 14 0.34 16.09 -12.10
N GLN A 15 0.50 15.33 -13.16
CA GLN A 15 -0.19 14.04 -13.32
C GLN A 15 0.28 13.00 -12.30
N ALA A 16 1.58 12.95 -12.01
CA ALA A 16 2.13 12.06 -10.99
C ALA A 16 1.58 12.39 -9.59
N LEU A 17 1.52 13.68 -9.25
CA LEU A 17 0.94 14.15 -7.99
C LEU A 17 -0.54 13.80 -7.88
N TRP A 18 -1.34 14.07 -8.91
CA TRP A 18 -2.76 13.70 -8.92
C TRP A 18 -2.99 12.20 -8.82
N LYS A 19 -2.16 11.39 -9.46
CA LYS A 19 -2.23 9.93 -9.36
C LYS A 19 -1.99 9.46 -7.93
N GLN A 20 -1.00 10.05 -7.24
CA GLN A 20 -0.72 9.71 -5.85
C GLN A 20 -1.83 10.20 -4.91
N ALA A 21 -2.34 11.42 -5.11
CA ALA A 21 -3.44 11.97 -4.32
C ALA A 21 -4.70 11.08 -4.41
N ARG A 22 -5.09 10.64 -5.62
CA ARG A 22 -6.22 9.72 -5.81
C ARG A 22 -6.00 8.37 -5.12
N LYS A 23 -4.76 7.87 -5.09
CA LYS A 23 -4.44 6.62 -4.40
C LYS A 23 -4.65 6.74 -2.89
N ILE A 24 -4.23 7.86 -2.30
CA ILE A 24 -4.42 8.15 -0.88
C ILE A 24 -5.92 8.30 -0.58
N GLU A 25 -6.65 9.09 -1.37
CA GLU A 25 -8.10 9.27 -1.17
C GLU A 25 -8.88 7.96 -1.27
N LEU A 26 -8.50 7.08 -2.20
CA LEU A 26 -9.09 5.75 -2.31
C LEU A 26 -8.77 4.88 -1.09
N MET A 27 -7.53 4.92 -0.61
CA MET A 27 -7.09 4.20 0.58
C MET A 27 -7.88 4.67 1.82
N ASP A 28 -8.03 5.98 1.99
CA ASP A 28 -8.81 6.56 3.08
C ASP A 28 -10.28 6.14 2.99
N LYS A 29 -10.88 6.13 1.79
CA LYS A 29 -12.25 5.65 1.58
C LYS A 29 -12.41 4.17 1.96
N ILE A 30 -11.48 3.31 1.55
CA ILE A 30 -11.52 1.87 1.85
C ILE A 30 -11.32 1.64 3.35
N LEU A 31 -10.41 2.38 3.98
CA LEU A 31 -10.08 2.23 5.40
C LEU A 31 -11.03 2.99 6.34
N SER A 32 -11.87 3.90 5.83
CA SER A 32 -12.74 4.76 6.65
C SER A 32 -13.68 4.00 7.59
N ASN A 33 -14.09 2.79 7.21
CA ASN A 33 -14.95 1.92 8.03
C ASN A 33 -14.16 0.80 8.73
N SER A 34 -12.84 0.76 8.57
CA SER A 34 -11.98 -0.23 9.20
C SER A 34 -11.82 0.09 10.68
N LYS A 35 -12.16 -0.87 11.54
CA LYS A 35 -11.84 -0.84 12.99
C LYS A 35 -10.52 -1.54 13.30
N LEU A 36 -9.82 -2.02 12.27
CA LEU A 36 -8.63 -2.84 12.40
C LEU A 36 -7.49 -1.98 12.94
N THR A 37 -6.98 -2.36 14.12
CA THR A 37 -5.81 -1.71 14.71
C THR A 37 -4.52 -2.36 14.21
N GLU A 38 -3.40 -1.67 14.39
CA GLU A 38 -2.08 -2.24 14.08
C GLU A 38 -1.83 -3.55 14.84
N LYS A 39 -2.25 -3.59 16.12
CA LYS A 39 -2.17 -4.81 16.92
C LYS A 39 -2.96 -5.96 16.29
N ASP A 40 -4.16 -5.70 15.80
CA ASP A 40 -4.97 -6.72 15.11
C ASP A 40 -4.27 -7.23 13.84
N THR A 41 -3.64 -6.34 13.06
CA THR A 41 -2.88 -6.75 11.88
C THR A 41 -1.69 -7.65 12.22
N LEU A 42 -0.96 -7.35 13.29
CA LEU A 42 0.17 -8.16 13.74
C LEU A 42 -0.29 -9.53 14.25
N GLU A 43 -1.37 -9.58 15.03
CA GLU A 43 -1.92 -10.83 15.53
C GLU A 43 -2.44 -11.74 14.40
N ILE A 44 -3.15 -11.17 13.43
CA ILE A 44 -3.63 -11.91 12.25
C ILE A 44 -2.45 -12.40 11.43
N GLY A 45 -1.45 -11.55 11.19
CA GLY A 45 -0.23 -11.92 10.46
C GLY A 45 0.52 -13.07 11.13
N ALA A 46 0.69 -13.02 12.45
CA ALA A 46 1.31 -14.10 13.22
C ALA A 46 0.53 -15.41 13.12
N LYS A 47 -0.81 -15.37 13.24
CA LYS A 47 -1.68 -16.54 13.08
C LYS A 47 -1.56 -17.16 11.69
N ILE A 48 -1.53 -16.34 10.65
CA ILE A 48 -1.34 -16.80 9.26
C ILE A 48 0.03 -17.46 9.11
N ASN A 49 1.10 -16.83 9.59
CA ASN A 49 2.46 -17.37 9.50
C ASN A 49 2.57 -18.72 10.22
N ILE A 50 2.00 -18.86 11.41
CA ILE A 50 1.95 -20.14 12.13
C ILE A 50 1.15 -21.18 11.34
N GLY A 51 0.00 -20.80 10.78
CA GLY A 51 -0.82 -21.71 9.96
C GLY A 51 -0.10 -22.20 8.71
N VAL A 52 0.58 -21.30 7.99
CA VAL A 52 1.42 -21.63 6.83
C VAL A 52 2.58 -22.53 7.25
N ALA A 53 3.29 -22.18 8.34
CA ALA A 53 4.42 -22.95 8.82
C ALA A 53 4.01 -24.36 9.26
N LYS A 54 2.85 -24.53 9.92
CA LYS A 54 2.27 -25.84 10.24
C LYS A 54 1.93 -26.64 8.98
N LYS A 55 1.30 -26.00 7.98
CA LYS A 55 0.97 -26.65 6.70
C LYS A 55 2.21 -27.16 5.96
N HIS A 56 3.32 -26.44 6.09
CA HIS A 56 4.60 -26.79 5.45
C HIS A 56 5.56 -27.57 6.37
N GLY A 57 5.12 -28.01 7.56
CA GLY A 57 5.94 -28.80 8.48
C GLY A 57 7.15 -28.08 9.08
N LEU A 58 7.17 -26.75 9.02
CA LEU A 58 8.25 -25.91 9.55
C LEU A 58 8.14 -25.69 11.07
N VAL A 59 7.01 -26.07 11.67
CA VAL A 59 6.74 -25.99 13.11
C VAL A 59 6.07 -27.31 13.53
N LYS A 60 6.58 -27.92 14.62
CA LYS A 60 6.04 -29.16 15.22
C LYS A 60 4.64 -28.95 15.80
#